data_AF-A0A7J4KS16-F1
#
_entry.id   AF-A0A7J4KS16-F1
#
_cell.length_a   1.000
_cell.length_b   1.000
_cell.length_c   1.000
_cell.angle_alpha   90.00
_cell.angle_beta   90.00
_cell.angle_gamma   90.00
#
_symmetry.space_group_name_H-M   'P 1'
#
loop_
_entity.id
_entity.type
_entity.pdbx_description
1 polymer ?
#
loop_
_entity_poly.entity_id
_entity_poly.type
_entity_poly.pdbx_seq_one_letter_code
_entity_poly.pdbx_strand_id
1 'polypeptide(L)'
;MQSSESRIEVEIAMFRCEKCGKATIRNYCEKCGERTILLKHCKNCGKTTMEPECPSCKKPTTASVQTRIDLNTEGRKALNNLQAPMPEIVKGVKGLFSQDKIAEPLEKGILRAKHDLHIFRDGTIRFEMINAPLSHFKPKELGMSVEQAKSLGYEKDWKGKPLVSEEQTLELFMQDLVVNEGAGDFMLQVTKFIDELLEKFYKVPAFYNKKTRQDMIGELVLGLAPHTSAGIAGRIIGFTKARVLFAHPFFHLCKRRNVDGDQDSILLLMDALLNFSEKYLASSRGGRMDAPLVFTIALDPMEIDDEAYEMETCTEFPLELFEKSQKLESPFSIKVPIVAQKLGSKEQYSGLNFTHDTQAFDQGPKTSKYVELQSMEEKIKTQARLQQKIKAIDQKDALEKVLVSHFLPDIIGNTRAFSRQTFRCSTCNTKYRRIPLAGKCTKCGGHIILTVAHGSVIKYLEIAKQIIRDYKLSDYLRQRIELAEKEINSVFQNEKREQKSLFEYV
;
A
#
# COMPACT_ATOMS: atom_id res chain seq x y z
N MET A 1 -1.20 -28.40 17.17
CA MET A 1 -2.42 -27.60 17.44
C MET A 1 -2.82 -27.77 18.89
N GLN A 2 -2.76 -26.70 19.67
CA GLN A 2 -3.44 -26.60 20.97
C GLN A 2 -4.35 -25.37 20.90
N SER A 3 -5.56 -25.55 20.37
CA SER A 3 -6.74 -24.79 20.78
C SER A 3 -7.98 -25.63 20.47
N SER A 4 -8.88 -25.65 21.44
CA SER A 4 -9.95 -26.64 21.64
C SER A 4 -11.22 -26.39 20.83
N GLU A 5 -11.17 -25.65 19.73
CA GLU A 5 -12.30 -25.52 18.79
C GLU A 5 -11.80 -25.61 17.34
N SER A 6 -11.75 -26.83 16.78
CA SER A 6 -11.42 -27.06 15.36
C SER A 6 -12.50 -26.59 14.40
N ARG A 7 -13.67 -26.23 14.94
CA ARG A 7 -14.87 -25.85 14.20
C ARG A 7 -15.18 -24.39 14.44
N ILE A 8 -15.26 -23.62 13.37
CA ILE A 8 -15.63 -22.21 13.40
C ILE A 8 -16.99 -22.01 12.76
N GLU A 9 -17.75 -21.04 13.25
CA GLU A 9 -19.02 -20.62 12.65
C GLU A 9 -18.77 -19.36 11.82
N VAL A 10 -19.00 -19.45 10.51
CA VAL A 10 -18.73 -18.38 9.55
C VAL A 10 -19.83 -18.25 8.50
N GLU A 11 -20.04 -17.03 8.02
CA GLU A 11 -20.91 -16.75 6.90
C GLU A 11 -20.16 -16.99 5.58
N ILE A 12 -20.58 -17.99 4.80
CA ILE A 12 -19.89 -18.41 3.56
C ILE A 12 -20.89 -18.80 2.47
N ALA A 13 -20.48 -18.65 1.21
CA ALA A 13 -21.19 -19.18 0.06
C ALA A 13 -21.21 -20.71 0.06
N MET A 14 -22.37 -21.29 -0.28
CA MET A 14 -22.52 -22.74 -0.48
C MET A 14 -22.72 -23.05 -1.96
N PHE A 15 -22.22 -24.19 -2.38
CA PHE A 15 -22.29 -24.69 -3.76
C PHE A 15 -22.81 -26.12 -3.78
N ARG A 16 -23.36 -26.55 -4.92
CA ARG A 16 -23.82 -27.92 -5.15
C ARG A 16 -23.22 -28.49 -6.43
N CYS A 17 -22.75 -29.73 -6.35
CA CYS A 17 -22.40 -30.51 -7.54
C CYS A 17 -23.68 -31.08 -8.18
N GLU A 18 -23.89 -30.85 -9.47
CA GLU A 18 -25.04 -31.43 -10.18
C GLU A 18 -24.93 -32.96 -10.32
N LYS A 19 -23.71 -33.47 -10.54
CA LYS A 19 -23.46 -34.89 -10.77
C LYS A 19 -23.68 -35.77 -9.54
N CYS A 20 -23.15 -35.38 -8.38
CA CYS A 20 -23.28 -36.16 -7.15
C CYS A 20 -24.23 -35.57 -6.10
N GLY A 21 -24.81 -34.40 -6.37
CA GLY A 21 -25.72 -33.71 -5.46
C GLY A 21 -25.09 -33.13 -4.19
N LYS A 22 -23.80 -33.38 -3.92
CA LYS A 22 -23.13 -32.97 -2.68
C LYS A 22 -22.98 -31.45 -2.58
N ALA A 23 -23.32 -30.91 -1.41
CA ALA A 23 -23.06 -29.52 -1.06
C ALA A 23 -21.60 -29.32 -0.61
N THR A 24 -20.99 -28.20 -0.96
CA THR A 24 -19.59 -27.85 -0.66
C THR A 24 -19.42 -26.34 -0.56
N ILE A 25 -18.32 -25.89 0.02
CA ILE A 25 -17.91 -24.46 0.05
C ILE A 25 -16.99 -24.10 -1.12
N ARG A 26 -16.63 -25.09 -1.96
CA ARG A 26 -15.67 -24.95 -3.07
C ARG A 26 -16.39 -24.79 -4.40
N ASN A 27 -15.73 -24.16 -5.37
CA ASN A 27 -16.23 -23.97 -6.73
C ASN A 27 -16.15 -25.23 -7.62
N TYR A 28 -15.58 -26.32 -7.11
CA TYR A 28 -15.44 -27.60 -7.79
C TYR A 28 -15.76 -28.76 -6.85
N CYS A 29 -16.21 -29.87 -7.42
CA CYS A 29 -16.54 -31.07 -6.67
C CYS A 29 -15.30 -31.96 -6.49
N GLU A 30 -14.89 -32.18 -5.25
CA GLU A 30 -13.74 -33.05 -4.91
C GLU A 30 -13.90 -34.51 -5.39
N LYS A 31 -15.14 -35.01 -5.49
CA LYS A 31 -15.41 -36.39 -5.94
C LYS A 31 -15.52 -36.53 -7.45
N CYS A 32 -16.07 -35.52 -8.12
CA CYS A 32 -16.47 -35.62 -9.52
C CYS A 32 -15.57 -34.82 -10.46
N GLY A 33 -14.76 -33.89 -9.95
CA GLY A 33 -14.00 -32.93 -10.77
C GLY A 33 -14.85 -31.82 -11.41
N GLU A 34 -16.18 -31.96 -11.39
CA GLU A 34 -17.10 -31.03 -12.04
C GLU A 34 -17.23 -29.69 -11.31
N ARG A 35 -17.47 -28.63 -12.09
CA ARG A 35 -17.79 -27.30 -11.57
C ARG A 35 -19.10 -27.35 -10.79
N THR A 36 -19.10 -26.74 -9.61
CA THR A 36 -20.29 -26.68 -8.76
C THR A 36 -21.05 -25.38 -8.99
N ILE A 37 -22.35 -25.40 -8.76
CA ILE A 37 -23.21 -24.23 -8.95
C ILE A 37 -23.53 -23.59 -7.61
N LEU A 38 -23.49 -22.26 -7.56
CA LEU A 38 -23.75 -21.45 -6.37
C LEU A 38 -25.19 -21.62 -5.90
N LEU A 39 -25.35 -22.03 -4.65
CA LEU A 39 -26.65 -22.09 -3.99
C LEU A 39 -26.99 -20.73 -3.38
N LYS A 40 -28.25 -20.31 -3.54
CA LYS A 40 -28.81 -19.15 -2.86
C LYS A 40 -29.92 -19.57 -1.91
N HIS A 41 -30.09 -18.80 -0.85
CA HIS A 41 -31.00 -19.11 0.24
C HIS A 41 -31.97 -17.96 0.48
N CYS A 42 -33.25 -18.29 0.65
CA CYS A 42 -34.25 -17.30 1.02
C CYS A 42 -34.26 -17.10 2.54
N LYS A 43 -33.92 -15.90 3.02
CA LYS A 43 -33.95 -15.56 4.46
C LYS A 43 -35.35 -15.65 5.10
N ASN A 44 -36.42 -15.66 4.29
CA ASN A 44 -37.79 -15.66 4.79
C ASN A 44 -38.35 -17.08 5.00
N CYS A 45 -38.08 -18.01 4.08
CA CYS A 45 -38.63 -19.38 4.13
C CYS A 45 -37.57 -20.48 4.24
N GLY A 46 -36.28 -20.14 4.24
CA GLY A 46 -35.18 -21.11 4.33
C GLY A 46 -34.95 -21.96 3.08
N LYS A 47 -35.79 -21.84 2.04
CA LYS A 47 -35.61 -22.61 0.80
C LYS A 47 -34.30 -22.26 0.10
N THR A 48 -33.66 -23.30 -0.41
CA THR A 48 -32.47 -23.20 -1.26
C THR A 48 -32.90 -23.19 -2.72
N THR A 49 -32.35 -22.27 -3.51
CA THR A 49 -32.66 -22.07 -4.93
C THR A 49 -31.41 -21.60 -5.68
N MET A 50 -31.43 -21.67 -7.00
CA MET A 50 -30.40 -21.10 -7.87
C MET A 50 -30.77 -19.68 -8.32
N GLU A 51 -32.06 -19.37 -8.26
CA GLU A 51 -32.64 -18.12 -8.74
C GLU A 51 -32.32 -16.93 -7.81
N PRO A 52 -32.14 -15.71 -8.35
CA PRO A 52 -31.94 -14.50 -7.56
C PRO A 52 -33.15 -14.20 -6.65
N GLU A 53 -34.36 -14.58 -7.07
CA GLU A 53 -35.58 -14.42 -6.28
C GLU A 53 -36.12 -15.78 -5.83
N CYS A 54 -36.69 -15.80 -4.62
CA CYS A 54 -37.29 -17.01 -4.09
C CYS A 54 -38.58 -17.37 -4.85
N PRO A 55 -38.71 -18.56 -5.45
CA PRO A 55 -39.91 -18.96 -6.18
C PRO A 55 -41.20 -18.94 -5.34
N SER A 56 -41.08 -19.12 -4.02
CA SER A 56 -42.23 -19.15 -3.11
C SER A 56 -42.52 -17.81 -2.44
N CYS A 57 -41.50 -16.99 -2.16
CA CYS A 57 -41.67 -15.74 -1.41
C CYS A 57 -41.53 -14.48 -2.26
N LYS A 58 -41.06 -14.59 -3.51
CA LYS A 58 -40.69 -13.47 -4.40
C LYS A 58 -39.78 -12.41 -3.74
N LYS A 59 -39.01 -12.81 -2.72
CA LYS A 59 -38.03 -11.98 -2.03
C LYS A 59 -36.63 -12.29 -2.56
N PRO A 60 -35.69 -11.31 -2.54
CA PRO A 60 -34.30 -11.54 -2.88
C PRO A 60 -33.67 -12.65 -2.04
N THR A 61 -32.86 -13.48 -2.68
CA THR A 61 -32.09 -14.55 -2.03
C THR A 61 -30.67 -14.11 -1.76
N THR A 62 -30.00 -14.76 -0.80
CA THR A 62 -28.60 -14.50 -0.46
C THR A 62 -27.76 -15.75 -0.67
N ALA A 63 -26.58 -15.60 -1.26
CA ALA A 63 -25.65 -16.71 -1.48
C ALA A 63 -25.01 -17.22 -0.18
N SER A 64 -24.89 -16.35 0.83
CA SER A 64 -24.19 -16.63 2.07
C SER A 64 -25.11 -17.23 3.15
N VAL A 65 -24.58 -18.21 3.89
CA VAL A 65 -25.26 -18.87 5.02
C VAL A 65 -24.27 -19.07 6.17
N GLN A 66 -24.75 -18.94 7.41
CA GLN A 66 -23.99 -19.29 8.61
C GLN A 66 -23.75 -20.80 8.64
N THR A 67 -22.49 -21.20 8.52
CA THR A 67 -22.08 -22.59 8.40
C THR A 67 -20.95 -22.89 9.38
N ARG A 68 -20.99 -24.08 9.98
CA ARG A 68 -19.89 -24.59 10.81
C ARG A 68 -18.88 -25.33 9.94
N ILE A 69 -17.65 -24.83 9.90
CA ILE A 69 -16.56 -25.39 9.09
C ILE A 69 -15.50 -25.96 10.02
N ASP A 70 -15.07 -27.20 9.75
CA ASP A 70 -13.91 -27.82 10.39
C ASP A 70 -12.64 -27.46 9.61
N LEU A 71 -11.86 -26.50 10.13
CA LEU A 71 -10.67 -26.01 9.46
C LEU A 71 -9.56 -27.07 9.35
N ASN A 72 -9.51 -28.02 10.28
CA ASN A 72 -8.51 -29.08 10.24
C ASN A 72 -8.74 -30.02 9.07
N THR A 73 -10.01 -30.36 8.84
CA THR A 73 -10.41 -31.21 7.74
C THR A 73 -10.14 -30.52 6.41
N GLU A 74 -10.56 -29.26 6.27
CA GLU A 74 -10.36 -28.50 5.03
C GLU A 74 -8.88 -28.19 4.77
N GLY A 75 -8.10 -27.88 5.80
CA GLY A 75 -6.65 -27.69 5.70
C GLY A 75 -5.92 -28.96 5.28
N ARG A 76 -6.22 -30.11 5.90
CA ARG A 76 -5.62 -31.41 5.51
C ARG A 76 -5.92 -31.77 4.05
N LYS A 77 -7.15 -31.52 3.58
CA LYS A 77 -7.50 -31.73 2.18
C LYS A 77 -6.69 -30.83 1.25
N ALA A 78 -6.57 -29.54 1.56
CA ALA A 78 -5.81 -28.60 0.76
C ALA A 78 -4.32 -28.99 0.70
N LEU A 79 -3.73 -29.44 1.81
CA LEU A 79 -2.36 -29.97 1.84
C LEU A 79 -2.20 -31.22 0.97
N ASN A 80 -3.15 -32.17 1.06
CA ASN A 80 -3.13 -33.38 0.25
C ASN A 80 -3.23 -33.07 -1.25
N ASN A 81 -4.06 -32.09 -1.63
CA ASN A 81 -4.20 -31.64 -3.02
C ASN A 81 -2.90 -31.04 -3.56
N LEU A 82 -2.20 -30.27 -2.73
CA LEU A 82 -0.94 -29.61 -3.07
C LEU A 82 0.29 -30.53 -2.97
N GLN A 83 0.18 -31.64 -2.23
CA GLN A 83 1.32 -32.47 -1.82
C GLN A 83 2.44 -31.63 -1.20
N ALA A 84 2.06 -30.68 -0.33
CA ALA A 84 2.96 -29.70 0.28
C ALA A 84 2.99 -29.85 1.81
N PRO A 85 4.12 -29.51 2.47
CA PRO A 85 4.19 -29.49 3.92
C PRO A 85 3.30 -28.37 4.48
N MET A 86 2.84 -28.56 5.73
CA MET A 86 2.05 -27.54 6.43
C MET A 86 2.96 -26.35 6.82
N PRO A 87 2.62 -25.12 6.41
CA PRO A 87 3.30 -23.91 6.92
C PRO A 87 3.07 -23.71 8.41
N GLU A 88 3.96 -22.98 9.08
CA GLU A 88 3.84 -22.67 10.52
C GLU A 88 2.54 -21.92 10.84
N ILE A 89 2.21 -20.94 10.01
CA ILE A 89 1.01 -20.12 10.18
C ILE A 89 0.41 -19.78 8.82
N VAL A 90 -0.91 -19.94 8.70
CA VAL A 90 -1.69 -19.44 7.57
C VAL A 90 -2.67 -18.41 8.12
N LYS A 91 -2.44 -17.14 7.79
CA LYS A 91 -3.30 -16.04 8.23
C LYS A 91 -4.52 -15.95 7.30
N GLY A 92 -5.71 -16.01 7.90
CA GLY A 92 -6.98 -15.79 7.19
C GLY A 92 -7.64 -14.47 7.57
N VAL A 93 -8.78 -14.18 6.95
CA VAL A 93 -9.64 -13.05 7.34
C VAL A 93 -10.60 -13.46 8.45
N LYS A 94 -10.96 -12.52 9.34
CA LYS A 94 -11.95 -12.77 10.41
C LYS A 94 -13.35 -13.07 9.88
N GLY A 95 -13.67 -12.57 8.69
CA GLY A 95 -14.92 -12.78 8.00
C GLY A 95 -14.83 -12.23 6.58
N LEU A 96 -15.56 -12.85 5.65
CA LEU A 96 -15.62 -12.41 4.27
C LEU A 96 -16.43 -11.12 4.20
N PHE A 97 -15.95 -10.10 3.49
CA PHE A 97 -16.66 -8.83 3.35
C PHE A 97 -17.34 -8.69 1.98
N SER A 98 -17.03 -9.56 1.01
CA SER A 98 -17.67 -9.55 -0.31
C SER A 98 -19.17 -9.82 -0.25
N GLN A 99 -19.88 -9.51 -1.34
CA GLN A 99 -21.34 -9.63 -1.43
C GLN A 99 -21.80 -11.07 -1.24
N ASP A 100 -21.22 -12.00 -2.01
CA ASP A 100 -21.63 -13.40 -2.00
C ASP A 100 -20.91 -14.22 -0.92
N LYS A 101 -19.91 -13.65 -0.23
CA LYS A 101 -19.07 -14.36 0.76
C LYS A 101 -18.43 -15.62 0.18
N ILE A 102 -17.95 -15.53 -1.07
CA ILE A 102 -17.19 -16.61 -1.72
C ILE A 102 -15.76 -16.59 -1.19
N ALA A 103 -15.33 -17.72 -0.61
CA ALA A 103 -13.97 -17.88 -0.11
C ALA A 103 -13.00 -18.21 -1.25
N GLU A 104 -11.78 -17.68 -1.15
CA GLU A 104 -10.66 -18.15 -1.98
C GLU A 104 -10.27 -19.60 -1.58
N PRO A 105 -9.88 -20.47 -2.54
CA PRO A 105 -9.36 -21.80 -2.21
C PRO A 105 -8.19 -21.76 -1.23
N LEU A 106 -8.25 -22.58 -0.18
CA LEU A 106 -7.22 -22.64 0.87
C LEU A 106 -5.84 -23.01 0.32
N GLU A 107 -5.80 -23.78 -0.77
CA GLU A 107 -4.57 -24.14 -1.46
C GLU A 107 -3.73 -22.90 -1.83
N LYS A 108 -4.38 -21.84 -2.32
CA LYS A 108 -3.69 -20.58 -2.65
C LYS A 108 -3.10 -19.93 -1.40
N GLY A 109 -3.86 -19.88 -0.31
CA GLY A 109 -3.41 -19.33 0.98
C GLY A 109 -2.23 -20.09 1.58
N ILE A 110 -2.21 -21.42 1.47
CA ILE A 110 -1.10 -22.27 1.91
C ILE A 110 0.17 -21.98 1.10
N LEU A 111 0.06 -21.90 -0.23
CA LEU A 111 1.20 -21.58 -1.08
C LEU A 111 1.74 -20.17 -0.82
N ARG A 112 0.87 -19.18 -0.61
CA ARG A 112 1.30 -17.83 -0.23
C ARG A 112 2.02 -17.80 1.12
N ALA A 113 1.50 -18.52 2.12
CA ALA A 113 2.14 -18.62 3.43
C ALA A 113 3.52 -19.31 3.35
N LYS A 114 3.65 -20.34 2.50
CA LYS A 114 4.94 -21.01 2.24
C LYS A 114 6.00 -20.02 1.69
N HIS A 115 5.56 -19.06 0.88
CA HIS A 115 6.40 -18.03 0.29
C HIS A 115 6.38 -16.71 1.06
N ASP A 116 5.84 -16.66 2.29
CA ASP A 116 5.71 -15.43 3.10
C ASP A 116 5.09 -14.23 2.33
N LEU A 117 4.11 -14.51 1.49
CA LEU A 117 3.41 -13.50 0.69
C LEU A 117 2.10 -13.06 1.36
N HIS A 118 1.78 -11.78 1.21
CA HIS A 118 0.54 -11.20 1.70
C HIS A 118 -0.36 -10.79 0.54
N ILE A 119 -1.68 -10.92 0.72
CA ILE A 119 -2.67 -10.57 -0.29
C ILE A 119 -3.34 -9.25 0.03
N PHE A 120 -3.74 -8.57 -1.03
CA PHE A 120 -4.70 -7.50 -0.98
C PHE A 120 -6.13 -8.05 -1.03
N ARG A 121 -7.12 -7.17 -0.78
CA ARG A 121 -8.54 -7.53 -0.62
C ARG A 121 -9.18 -8.17 -1.85
N ASP A 122 -8.56 -8.05 -3.01
CA ASP A 122 -9.02 -8.54 -4.31
C ASP A 122 -8.35 -9.86 -4.75
N GLY A 123 -7.49 -10.43 -3.88
CA GLY A 123 -6.75 -11.67 -4.14
C GLY A 123 -5.35 -11.46 -4.75
N THR A 124 -5.03 -10.24 -5.19
CA THR A 124 -3.73 -9.91 -5.81
C THR A 124 -2.65 -9.65 -4.76
N ILE A 125 -1.39 -9.72 -5.20
CA ILE A 125 -0.20 -9.44 -4.40
C ILE A 125 0.46 -8.19 -4.95
N ARG A 126 0.67 -7.19 -4.09
CA ARG A 126 1.12 -5.86 -4.49
C ARG A 126 2.34 -5.43 -3.73
N PHE A 127 3.17 -4.63 -4.40
CA PHE A 127 4.26 -3.92 -3.76
C PHE A 127 4.01 -2.41 -3.90
N GLU A 128 3.86 -1.74 -2.75
CA GLU A 128 3.64 -0.30 -2.69
C GLU A 128 4.97 0.46 -2.59
N MET A 129 5.10 1.54 -3.33
CA MET A 129 6.28 2.41 -3.32
C MET A 129 5.90 3.84 -3.75
N ILE A 130 6.81 4.79 -3.55
CA ILE A 130 6.60 6.19 -3.96
C ILE A 130 6.95 6.32 -5.45
N ASN A 131 6.18 7.09 -6.22
CA ASN A 131 6.50 7.36 -7.61
C ASN A 131 7.63 8.41 -7.76
N ALA A 132 8.43 8.27 -8.82
CA ALA A 132 9.41 9.27 -9.23
C ALA A 132 9.51 9.29 -10.77
N PRO A 133 9.60 10.47 -11.40
CA PRO A 133 9.70 10.56 -12.84
C PRO A 133 11.12 10.23 -13.30
N LEU A 134 11.23 9.54 -14.42
CA LEU A 134 12.48 9.31 -15.14
C LEU A 134 12.18 9.34 -16.64
N SER A 135 12.81 10.23 -17.39
CA SER A 135 12.67 10.27 -18.86
C SER A 135 13.86 9.65 -19.58
N HIS A 136 15.04 9.65 -18.95
CA HIS A 136 16.29 9.24 -19.55
C HIS A 136 17.14 8.45 -18.55
N PHE A 137 17.94 7.50 -19.03
CA PHE A 137 18.86 6.73 -18.21
C PHE A 137 20.09 6.29 -19.01
N LYS A 138 21.18 5.95 -18.34
CA LYS A 138 22.37 5.30 -18.91
C LYS A 138 22.31 3.81 -18.56
N PRO A 139 22.55 2.87 -19.49
CA PRO A 139 22.57 1.44 -19.19
C PRO A 139 23.43 1.08 -17.97
N LYS A 140 24.57 1.74 -17.80
CA LYS A 140 25.46 1.57 -16.64
C LYS A 140 24.77 1.82 -15.30
N GLU A 141 23.84 2.78 -15.21
CA GLU A 141 23.11 3.09 -13.97
C GLU A 141 22.23 1.93 -13.51
N LEU A 142 21.82 1.07 -14.45
CA LEU A 142 21.01 -0.13 -14.19
C LEU A 142 21.87 -1.41 -14.12
N GLY A 143 23.19 -1.31 -14.30
CA GLY A 143 24.08 -2.45 -14.46
C GLY A 143 23.75 -3.28 -15.72
N MET A 144 23.24 -2.63 -16.76
CA MET A 144 22.80 -3.24 -18.01
C MET A 144 23.89 -3.11 -19.09
N SER A 145 24.19 -4.22 -19.75
CA SER A 145 25.07 -4.24 -20.93
C SER A 145 24.39 -3.63 -22.16
N VAL A 146 25.19 -3.20 -23.14
CA VAL A 146 24.69 -2.69 -24.44
C VAL A 146 23.82 -3.74 -25.15
N GLU A 147 24.20 -5.01 -25.10
CA GLU A 147 23.46 -6.12 -25.70
C GLU A 147 22.10 -6.32 -25.03
N GLN A 148 22.04 -6.23 -23.70
CA GLN A 148 20.78 -6.29 -22.96
C GLN A 148 19.88 -5.12 -23.30
N ALA A 149 20.41 -3.89 -23.36
CA ALA A 149 19.63 -2.71 -23.77
C ALA A 149 19.05 -2.89 -25.18
N LYS A 150 19.86 -3.36 -26.14
CA LYS A 150 19.41 -3.66 -27.50
C LYS A 150 18.34 -4.74 -27.54
N SER A 151 18.46 -5.79 -26.73
CA SER A 151 17.44 -6.86 -26.65
C SER A 151 16.08 -6.37 -26.13
N LEU A 152 16.07 -5.29 -25.35
CA LEU A 152 14.86 -4.63 -24.87
C LEU A 152 14.27 -3.64 -25.89
N GLY A 153 14.97 -3.39 -27.01
CA GLY A 153 14.56 -2.48 -28.09
C GLY A 153 15.29 -1.13 -28.10
N TYR A 154 16.25 -0.90 -27.20
CA TYR A 154 17.03 0.34 -27.19
C TYR A 154 18.16 0.30 -28.21
N GLU A 155 17.91 0.82 -29.41
CA GLU A 155 18.89 0.80 -30.51
C GLU A 155 19.73 2.07 -30.63
N LYS A 156 19.16 3.21 -30.22
CA LYS A 156 19.73 4.54 -30.38
C LYS A 156 19.69 5.32 -29.08
N ASP A 157 20.67 6.20 -28.89
CA ASP A 157 20.67 7.18 -27.82
C ASP A 157 19.67 8.32 -28.08
N TRP A 158 19.47 9.19 -27.09
CA TRP A 158 18.52 10.30 -27.17
C TRP A 158 18.84 11.31 -28.30
N LYS A 159 20.09 11.32 -28.82
CA LYS A 159 20.51 12.13 -29.96
C LYS A 159 20.36 11.40 -31.30
N GLY A 160 19.79 10.20 -31.29
CA GLY A 160 19.59 9.36 -32.47
C GLY A 160 20.83 8.61 -32.94
N LYS A 161 21.93 8.59 -32.17
CA LYS A 161 23.15 7.85 -32.54
C LYS A 161 23.02 6.38 -32.12
N PRO A 162 23.61 5.42 -32.86
CA PRO A 162 23.58 4.01 -32.47
C PRO A 162 24.15 3.78 -31.07
N LEU A 163 23.52 2.86 -30.32
CA LEU A 163 23.99 2.46 -29.00
C LEU A 163 25.25 1.57 -29.13
N VAL A 164 26.36 2.07 -28.61
CA VAL A 164 27.68 1.43 -28.63
C VAL A 164 28.38 1.43 -27.27
N SER A 165 27.88 2.20 -26.30
CA SER A 165 28.47 2.32 -24.96
C SER A 165 27.40 2.38 -23.88
N GLU A 166 27.70 1.80 -22.71
CA GLU A 166 26.83 1.82 -21.52
C GLU A 166 26.72 3.21 -20.86
N GLU A 167 27.58 4.15 -21.26
CA GLU A 167 27.58 5.55 -20.78
C GLU A 167 26.70 6.46 -21.64
N GLN A 168 26.17 5.97 -22.76
CA GLN A 168 25.22 6.74 -23.57
C GLN A 168 23.89 6.85 -22.85
N THR A 169 23.37 8.07 -22.79
CA THR A 169 22.02 8.32 -22.28
C THR A 169 20.99 7.86 -23.31
N LEU A 170 20.04 7.06 -22.86
CA LEU A 170 18.91 6.55 -23.63
C LEU A 170 17.64 7.27 -23.20
N GLU A 171 16.71 7.48 -24.13
CA GLU A 171 15.35 7.92 -23.82
C GLU A 171 14.53 6.71 -23.35
N LEU A 172 13.94 6.79 -22.16
CA LEU A 172 13.16 5.72 -21.54
C LEU A 172 11.84 5.52 -22.30
N PHE A 173 11.54 4.28 -22.70
CA PHE A 173 10.22 3.98 -23.27
C PHE A 173 9.11 4.18 -22.23
N MET A 174 7.96 4.65 -22.68
CA MET A 174 6.88 5.13 -21.81
C MET A 174 6.38 4.14 -20.76
N GLN A 175 6.40 2.85 -21.08
CA GLN A 175 5.89 1.80 -20.20
C GLN A 175 7.02 0.98 -19.58
N ASP A 176 8.28 1.42 -19.72
CA ASP A 176 9.42 0.80 -19.06
C ASP A 176 9.63 1.38 -17.66
N LEU A 177 9.97 0.51 -16.72
CA LEU A 177 10.02 0.80 -15.30
C LEU A 177 11.37 0.40 -14.71
N VAL A 178 11.90 1.24 -13.83
CA VAL A 178 13.05 0.94 -12.98
C VAL A 178 12.56 0.88 -11.54
N VAL A 179 12.66 -0.30 -10.93
CA VAL A 179 12.03 -0.60 -9.64
C VAL A 179 13.07 -0.74 -8.53
N ASN A 180 12.67 -0.55 -7.29
CA ASN A 180 13.56 -0.82 -6.16
C ASN A 180 14.02 -2.29 -6.13
N GLU A 181 15.27 -2.53 -5.73
CA GLU A 181 15.84 -3.87 -5.55
C GLU A 181 14.95 -4.79 -4.69
N GLY A 182 14.41 -4.28 -3.58
CA GLY A 182 13.52 -5.04 -2.70
C GLY A 182 12.17 -5.35 -3.35
N ALA A 183 11.69 -4.51 -4.27
CA ALA A 183 10.52 -4.83 -5.08
C ALA A 183 10.83 -5.94 -6.09
N GLY A 184 12.03 -5.94 -6.67
CA GLY A 184 12.53 -7.01 -7.52
C GLY A 184 12.62 -8.36 -6.80
N ASP A 185 13.19 -8.37 -5.60
CA ASP A 185 13.31 -9.57 -4.76
C ASP A 185 11.93 -10.08 -4.33
N PHE A 186 11.02 -9.18 -3.95
CA PHE A 186 9.64 -9.52 -3.65
C PHE A 186 8.91 -10.11 -4.86
N MET A 187 8.98 -9.47 -6.04
CA MET A 187 8.35 -9.99 -7.25
C MET A 187 8.92 -11.33 -7.68
N LEU A 188 10.23 -11.56 -7.52
CA LEU A 188 10.84 -12.87 -7.74
C LEU A 188 10.20 -13.93 -6.82
N GLN A 189 9.92 -13.61 -5.56
CA GLN A 189 9.19 -14.51 -4.66
C GLN A 189 7.75 -14.76 -5.12
N VAL A 190 7.08 -13.75 -5.66
CA VAL A 190 5.75 -13.91 -6.29
C VAL A 190 5.81 -14.84 -7.52
N THR A 191 6.86 -14.76 -8.36
CA THR A 191 6.99 -15.69 -9.50
C THR A 191 7.09 -17.15 -9.08
N LYS A 192 7.84 -17.44 -7.99
CA LYS A 192 7.93 -18.79 -7.42
C LYS A 192 6.59 -19.29 -6.89
N PHE A 193 5.82 -18.40 -6.28
CA PHE A 193 4.45 -18.70 -5.87
C PHE A 193 3.56 -19.02 -7.08
N ILE A 194 3.61 -18.22 -8.14
CA ILE A 194 2.82 -18.43 -9.35
C ILE A 194 3.18 -19.75 -10.03
N ASP A 195 4.47 -20.06 -10.16
CA ASP A 195 4.92 -21.32 -10.74
C ASP A 195 4.43 -22.53 -9.93
N GLU A 196 4.59 -22.51 -8.60
CA GLU A 196 4.04 -23.57 -7.76
C GLU A 196 2.50 -23.63 -7.81
N LEU A 197 1.83 -22.49 -7.95
CA LEU A 197 0.37 -22.44 -8.10
C LEU A 197 -0.06 -23.09 -9.42
N LEU A 198 0.63 -22.80 -10.52
CA LEU A 198 0.38 -23.41 -11.83
C LEU A 198 0.60 -24.92 -11.78
N GLU A 199 1.72 -25.38 -11.25
CA GLU A 199 2.06 -26.81 -11.20
C GLU A 199 1.20 -27.59 -10.21
N LYS A 200 1.07 -27.09 -8.97
CA LYS A 200 0.45 -27.86 -7.88
C LYS A 200 -1.06 -27.73 -7.83
N PHE A 201 -1.59 -26.54 -8.12
CA PHE A 201 -3.04 -26.31 -8.04
C PHE A 201 -3.70 -26.45 -9.40
N TYR A 202 -3.18 -25.79 -10.44
CA TYR A 202 -3.78 -25.83 -11.78
C TYR A 202 -3.34 -27.01 -12.64
N LYS A 203 -2.28 -27.73 -12.24
CA LYS A 203 -1.71 -28.87 -12.97
C LYS A 203 -1.26 -28.52 -14.39
N VAL A 204 -0.68 -27.33 -14.55
CA VAL A 204 -0.08 -26.84 -15.81
C VAL A 204 1.39 -26.48 -15.57
N PRO A 205 2.23 -26.45 -16.63
CA PRO A 205 3.66 -26.13 -16.46
C PRO A 205 3.90 -24.76 -15.82
N ALA A 206 5.01 -24.63 -15.09
CA ALA A 206 5.50 -23.35 -14.59
C ALA A 206 5.73 -22.35 -15.74
N PHE A 207 5.48 -21.06 -15.47
CA PHE A 207 5.54 -20.00 -16.46
C PHE A 207 6.86 -19.23 -16.40
N TYR A 208 7.28 -18.80 -15.20
CA TYR A 208 8.39 -17.87 -15.03
C TYR A 208 9.75 -18.59 -14.96
N ASN A 209 9.87 -19.63 -14.14
CA ASN A 209 11.11 -20.39 -13.91
C ASN A 209 12.33 -19.50 -13.55
N LYS A 210 12.10 -18.38 -12.87
CA LYS A 210 13.12 -17.38 -12.55
C LYS A 210 13.85 -17.71 -11.26
N LYS A 211 15.15 -17.43 -11.24
CA LYS A 211 16.04 -17.76 -10.11
C LYS A 211 16.63 -16.51 -9.47
N THR A 212 16.92 -15.51 -10.28
CA THR A 212 17.61 -14.29 -9.85
C THR A 212 16.76 -13.06 -10.13
N ARG A 213 17.06 -11.97 -9.42
CA ARG A 213 16.43 -10.67 -9.66
C ARG A 213 16.67 -10.18 -11.09
N GLN A 214 17.83 -10.47 -11.68
CA GLN A 214 18.13 -10.07 -13.05
C GLN A 214 17.20 -10.74 -14.06
N ASP A 215 16.72 -11.96 -13.78
CA ASP A 215 15.78 -12.66 -14.64
C ASP A 215 14.44 -11.92 -14.73
N MET A 216 14.12 -11.02 -13.80
CA MET A 216 12.89 -10.22 -13.83
C MET A 216 12.91 -9.10 -14.89
N ILE A 217 14.06 -8.82 -15.52
CA ILE A 217 14.13 -7.86 -16.62
C ILE A 217 13.33 -8.39 -17.81
N GLY A 218 12.52 -7.52 -18.41
CA GLY A 218 11.59 -7.83 -19.49
C GLY A 218 10.22 -8.29 -19.01
N GLU A 219 10.02 -8.52 -17.71
CA GLU A 219 8.73 -8.97 -17.19
C GLU A 219 7.67 -7.89 -17.15
N LEU A 220 6.44 -8.32 -17.42
CA LEU A 220 5.28 -7.46 -17.42
C LEU A 220 4.64 -7.36 -16.04
N VAL A 221 4.46 -6.13 -15.60
CA VAL A 221 3.74 -5.76 -14.38
C VAL A 221 2.54 -4.89 -14.74
N LEU A 222 1.59 -4.80 -13.82
CA LEU A 222 0.57 -3.77 -13.82
C LEU A 222 0.94 -2.74 -12.76
N GLY A 223 1.08 -1.48 -13.17
CA GLY A 223 1.06 -0.34 -12.26
C GLY A 223 -0.38 -0.01 -11.89
N LEU A 224 -0.66 0.16 -10.61
CA LEU A 224 -1.98 0.52 -10.12
C LEU A 224 -1.85 1.57 -9.01
N ALA A 225 -2.41 2.75 -9.27
CA ALA A 225 -2.44 3.82 -8.29
C ALA A 225 -3.53 3.59 -7.24
N PRO A 226 -3.35 4.05 -5.99
CA PRO A 226 -4.44 4.14 -5.02
C PRO A 226 -5.60 4.95 -5.59
N HIS A 227 -6.79 4.69 -5.11
CA HIS A 227 -8.09 5.24 -5.48
C HIS A 227 -8.48 5.10 -6.95
N THR A 228 -7.76 4.29 -7.72
CA THR A 228 -8.07 4.00 -9.13
C THR A 228 -8.47 2.55 -9.34
N SER A 229 -8.98 2.22 -10.52
CA SER A 229 -9.38 0.86 -10.89
C SER A 229 -8.92 0.40 -12.27
N ALA A 230 -8.14 1.26 -12.95
CA ALA A 230 -7.50 0.96 -14.22
C ALA A 230 -6.00 0.79 -13.98
N GLY A 231 -5.49 -0.42 -14.17
CA GLY A 231 -4.05 -0.67 -14.15
C GLY A 231 -3.40 -0.30 -15.48
N ILE A 232 -2.10 -0.05 -15.49
CA ILE A 232 -1.34 0.21 -16.72
C ILE A 232 -0.26 -0.85 -16.83
N ALA A 233 -0.20 -1.54 -17.97
CA ALA A 233 0.86 -2.50 -18.24
C ALA A 233 2.21 -1.76 -18.31
N GLY A 234 3.22 -2.33 -17.67
CA GLY A 234 4.59 -1.85 -17.73
C GLY A 234 5.57 -3.00 -17.78
N ARG A 235 6.81 -2.71 -18.14
CA ARG A 235 7.89 -3.69 -18.28
C ARG A 235 9.06 -3.29 -17.39
N ILE A 236 9.55 -4.23 -16.59
CA ILE A 236 10.73 -3.97 -15.75
C ILE A 236 11.98 -3.98 -16.64
N ILE A 237 12.78 -2.92 -16.60
CA ILE A 237 14.05 -2.86 -17.34
C ILE A 237 15.28 -2.84 -16.44
N GLY A 238 15.13 -2.56 -15.15
CA GLY A 238 16.26 -2.52 -14.25
C GLY A 238 15.87 -2.25 -12.79
N PHE A 239 16.89 -2.22 -11.95
CA PHE A 239 16.75 -2.08 -10.51
C PHE A 239 17.55 -0.90 -9.98
N THR A 240 17.00 -0.23 -8.96
CA THR A 240 17.66 0.85 -8.22
C THR A 240 17.68 0.54 -6.72
N LYS A 241 18.68 1.09 -6.03
CA LYS A 241 18.71 1.08 -4.55
C LYS A 241 17.74 2.09 -3.93
N ALA A 242 17.29 3.08 -4.69
CA ALA A 242 16.33 4.07 -4.21
C ALA A 242 14.96 3.42 -3.98
N ARG A 243 14.27 3.82 -2.91
CA ARG A 243 12.97 3.24 -2.51
C ARG A 243 11.79 3.89 -3.25
N VAL A 244 11.88 3.94 -4.58
CA VAL A 244 10.89 4.59 -5.46
C VAL A 244 10.67 3.76 -6.73
N LEU A 245 9.54 4.00 -7.39
CA LEU A 245 9.24 3.56 -8.74
C LEU A 245 9.66 4.64 -9.73
N PHE A 246 10.78 4.45 -10.41
CA PHE A 246 11.13 5.30 -11.54
C PHE A 246 10.40 4.82 -12.80
N ALA A 247 9.68 5.73 -13.43
CA ALA A 247 9.00 5.47 -14.69
C ALA A 247 8.85 6.76 -15.48
N HIS A 248 8.52 6.63 -16.76
CA HIS A 248 8.18 7.77 -17.58
C HIS A 248 7.02 8.57 -16.95
N PRO A 249 7.05 9.92 -16.95
CA PRO A 249 5.97 10.74 -16.40
C PRO A 249 4.59 10.35 -16.92
N PHE A 250 4.49 9.98 -18.20
CA PHE A 250 3.22 9.52 -18.77
C PHE A 250 2.70 8.24 -18.10
N PHE A 251 3.56 7.30 -17.71
CA PHE A 251 3.15 6.10 -16.97
C PHE A 251 2.54 6.45 -15.62
N HIS A 252 3.10 7.44 -14.92
CA HIS A 252 2.56 7.91 -13.64
C HIS A 252 1.22 8.60 -13.82
N LEU A 253 1.15 9.54 -14.75
CA LEU A 253 -0.02 10.39 -14.99
C LEU A 253 -1.19 9.65 -15.65
N CYS A 254 -0.92 8.62 -16.45
CA CYS A 254 -1.96 7.73 -16.99
C CYS A 254 -2.74 7.02 -15.87
N LYS A 255 -2.11 6.80 -14.72
CA LYS A 255 -2.75 6.23 -13.52
C LYS A 255 -3.48 7.28 -12.68
N ARG A 256 -3.73 8.48 -13.21
CA ARG A 256 -4.40 9.61 -12.51
C ARG A 256 -3.71 9.95 -11.20
N ARG A 257 -2.37 9.99 -11.23
CA ARG A 257 -1.51 10.37 -10.11
C ARG A 257 -0.54 11.43 -10.53
N ASN A 258 -0.42 12.44 -9.67
CA ASN A 258 0.60 13.46 -9.81
C ASN A 258 1.97 12.86 -9.54
N VAL A 259 3.01 13.55 -10.01
CA VAL A 259 4.39 13.14 -9.76
C VAL A 259 5.00 13.99 -8.66
N ASP A 260 4.31 14.08 -7.52
CA ASP A 260 4.65 14.89 -6.34
C ASP A 260 5.07 14.04 -5.13
N GLY A 261 5.46 12.78 -5.37
CA GLY A 261 5.80 11.81 -4.33
C GLY A 261 4.61 10.98 -3.85
N ASP A 262 3.59 10.86 -4.70
CA ASP A 262 2.40 10.07 -4.47
C ASP A 262 2.73 8.57 -4.38
N GLN A 263 1.88 7.82 -3.68
CA GLN A 263 2.02 6.37 -3.59
C GLN A 263 1.55 5.70 -4.88
N ASP A 264 2.30 4.69 -5.30
CA ASP A 264 1.99 3.83 -6.43
C ASP A 264 2.20 2.36 -6.04
N SER A 265 1.65 1.45 -6.83
CA SER A 265 1.85 0.03 -6.61
C SER A 265 2.09 -0.73 -7.90
N ILE A 266 2.86 -1.80 -7.80
CA ILE A 266 3.05 -2.74 -8.91
C ILE A 266 2.67 -4.15 -8.47
N LEU A 267 2.14 -4.92 -9.42
CA LEU A 267 1.85 -6.33 -9.28
C LEU A 267 2.20 -7.06 -10.58
N LEU A 268 2.55 -8.35 -10.51
CA LEU A 268 2.83 -9.13 -11.72
C LEU A 268 1.55 -9.32 -12.54
N LEU A 269 1.66 -9.21 -13.86
CA LEU A 269 0.50 -9.38 -14.75
C LEU A 269 -0.15 -10.76 -14.57
N MET A 270 0.64 -11.83 -14.47
CA MET A 270 0.10 -13.18 -14.28
C MET A 270 -0.57 -13.37 -12.91
N ASP A 271 -0.10 -12.68 -11.86
CA ASP A 271 -0.77 -12.71 -10.55
C ASP A 271 -2.17 -12.11 -10.65
N ALA A 272 -2.28 -10.94 -11.30
CA ALA A 272 -3.56 -10.29 -11.54
C ALA A 272 -4.50 -11.24 -12.30
N LEU A 273 -4.04 -11.87 -13.38
CA LEU A 273 -4.88 -12.75 -14.21
C LEU A 273 -5.37 -14.00 -13.46
N LEU A 274 -4.54 -14.60 -12.60
CA LEU A 274 -4.86 -15.87 -11.92
C LEU A 274 -5.61 -15.69 -10.61
N ASN A 275 -5.34 -14.60 -9.88
CA ASN A 275 -5.73 -14.46 -8.48
C ASN A 275 -6.76 -13.36 -8.23
N PHE A 276 -6.93 -12.40 -9.17
CA PHE A 276 -7.99 -11.41 -9.07
C PHE A 276 -9.39 -12.02 -9.26
N SER A 277 -10.36 -11.53 -8.50
CA SER A 277 -11.78 -11.76 -8.78
C SER A 277 -12.64 -10.65 -8.22
N GLU A 278 -13.56 -10.11 -9.03
CA GLU A 278 -14.58 -9.16 -8.55
C GLU A 278 -15.44 -9.72 -7.41
N LYS A 279 -15.56 -11.05 -7.32
CA LYS A 279 -16.30 -11.75 -6.26
C LYS A 279 -15.65 -11.64 -4.88
N TYR A 280 -14.40 -11.20 -4.80
CA TYR A 280 -13.71 -10.91 -3.55
C TYR A 280 -13.91 -9.47 -3.10
N LEU A 281 -14.29 -8.57 -4.01
CA LEU A 281 -14.50 -7.16 -3.70
C LEU A 281 -15.79 -6.93 -2.90
N ALA A 282 -15.81 -5.83 -2.14
CA ALA A 282 -17.04 -5.39 -1.51
C ALA A 282 -18.01 -4.83 -2.58
N SER A 283 -19.31 -4.87 -2.29
CA SER A 283 -20.33 -4.29 -3.18
C SER A 283 -20.35 -2.76 -3.17
N SER A 284 -19.77 -2.12 -2.15
CA SER A 284 -19.70 -0.66 -2.06
C SER A 284 -18.69 -0.09 -3.05
N ARG A 285 -18.98 1.11 -3.59
CA ARG A 285 -18.11 1.81 -4.55
C ARG A 285 -16.66 1.94 -4.05
N GLY A 286 -16.48 2.32 -2.78
CA GLY A 286 -15.16 2.43 -2.16
C GLY A 286 -14.42 1.10 -1.96
N GLY A 287 -15.13 -0.03 -1.94
CA GLY A 287 -14.51 -1.35 -1.85
C GLY A 287 -14.07 -1.93 -3.19
N ARG A 288 -14.46 -1.31 -4.30
CA ARG A 288 -14.03 -1.66 -5.67
C ARG A 288 -12.88 -0.80 -6.19
N MET A 289 -12.62 0.35 -5.55
CA MET A 289 -11.41 1.13 -5.83
C MET A 289 -10.18 0.32 -5.43
N ASP A 290 -9.00 0.73 -5.88
CA ASP A 290 -7.73 0.02 -5.61
C ASP A 290 -7.79 -1.43 -6.10
N ALA A 291 -8.41 -1.73 -7.23
CA ALA A 291 -8.43 -3.08 -7.81
C ALA A 291 -8.36 -2.98 -9.34
N PRO A 292 -7.56 -3.83 -10.02
CA PRO A 292 -7.38 -3.74 -11.47
C PRO A 292 -8.61 -4.32 -12.19
N LEU A 293 -9.73 -3.58 -12.19
CA LEU A 293 -10.97 -3.97 -12.88
C LEU A 293 -10.78 -4.02 -14.40
N VAL A 294 -9.92 -3.13 -14.89
CA VAL A 294 -9.46 -3.07 -16.28
C VAL A 294 -7.98 -2.72 -16.26
N PHE A 295 -7.26 -3.03 -17.35
CA PHE A 295 -5.93 -2.49 -17.53
C PHE A 295 -5.65 -2.09 -18.98
N THR A 296 -4.85 -1.03 -19.14
CA THR A 296 -4.44 -0.51 -20.44
C THR A 296 -3.12 -1.15 -20.87
N ILE A 297 -3.10 -1.68 -22.09
CA ILE A 297 -1.91 -2.37 -22.64
C ILE A 297 -0.96 -1.37 -23.32
N ALA A 298 -1.51 -0.42 -24.08
CA ALA A 298 -0.76 0.58 -24.80
C ALA A 298 -1.17 1.96 -24.30
N LEU A 299 -0.20 2.73 -23.82
CA LEU A 299 -0.44 4.08 -23.32
C LEU A 299 -0.63 5.04 -24.51
N ASP A 300 -1.73 5.80 -24.48
CA ASP A 300 -1.94 6.94 -25.38
C ASP A 300 -1.69 8.25 -24.61
N PRO A 301 -0.64 9.03 -24.95
CA PRO A 301 -0.38 10.33 -24.35
C PRO A 301 -1.51 11.35 -24.53
N MET A 302 -2.52 11.13 -25.37
CA MET A 302 -3.68 12.02 -25.46
C MET A 302 -4.72 11.78 -24.36
N GLU A 303 -4.68 10.64 -23.68
CA GLU A 303 -5.68 10.24 -22.67
C GLU A 303 -5.19 10.40 -21.22
N ILE A 304 -3.93 10.83 -21.05
CA ILE A 304 -3.32 11.02 -19.74
C ILE A 304 -3.74 12.36 -19.11
N ASP A 305 -3.27 12.58 -17.90
CA ASP A 305 -3.50 13.82 -17.17
C ASP A 305 -2.75 15.02 -17.80
N ASP A 306 -3.34 16.21 -17.71
CA ASP A 306 -2.84 17.42 -18.38
C ASP A 306 -1.56 17.99 -17.74
N GLU A 307 -1.21 17.58 -16.51
CA GLU A 307 0.09 17.88 -15.91
C GLU A 307 1.26 17.44 -16.82
N ALA A 308 1.12 16.34 -17.56
CA ALA A 308 2.14 15.89 -18.52
C ALA A 308 2.29 16.84 -19.70
N TYR A 309 1.23 17.57 -20.08
CA TYR A 309 1.19 18.37 -21.30
C TYR A 309 2.03 19.63 -21.17
N GLU A 310 2.18 20.12 -19.95
CA GLU A 310 2.97 21.31 -19.60
C GLU A 310 4.46 21.00 -19.41
N MET A 311 4.88 19.72 -19.55
CA MET A 311 6.29 19.35 -19.49
C MET A 311 7.08 19.94 -20.65
N GLU A 312 8.18 20.62 -20.33
CA GLU A 312 9.09 21.21 -21.31
C GLU A 312 9.94 20.12 -21.99
N THR A 313 10.19 20.29 -23.29
CA THR A 313 10.86 19.28 -24.14
C THR A 313 12.14 19.83 -24.80
N CYS A 314 12.63 20.98 -24.32
CA CYS A 314 13.82 21.65 -24.85
C CYS A 314 15.11 21.14 -24.17
N THR A 315 16.23 21.21 -24.91
CA THR A 315 17.57 20.94 -24.35
C THR A 315 18.16 22.16 -23.65
N GLU A 316 17.75 23.35 -24.06
CA GLU A 316 18.20 24.63 -23.51
C GLU A 316 17.03 25.59 -23.50
N PHE A 317 16.91 26.38 -22.43
CA PHE A 317 15.89 27.41 -22.35
C PHE A 317 16.22 28.61 -23.23
N PRO A 318 15.22 29.22 -23.89
CA PRO A 318 15.45 30.41 -24.71
C PRO A 318 15.88 31.60 -23.84
N LEU A 319 16.75 32.46 -24.37
CA LEU A 319 17.22 33.68 -23.68
C LEU A 319 16.05 34.55 -23.20
N GLU A 320 14.98 34.63 -23.99
CA GLU A 320 13.77 35.38 -23.69
C GLU A 320 13.14 34.99 -22.33
N LEU A 321 13.23 33.71 -21.94
CA LEU A 321 12.74 33.24 -20.64
C LEU A 321 13.45 33.96 -19.48
N PHE A 322 14.78 34.08 -19.58
CA PHE A 322 15.61 34.70 -18.55
C PHE A 322 15.36 36.22 -18.49
N GLU A 323 15.25 36.90 -19.64
CA GLU A 323 14.98 38.34 -19.69
C GLU A 323 13.60 38.71 -19.14
N LYS A 324 12.57 37.93 -19.46
CA LYS A 324 11.21 38.15 -18.96
C LYS A 324 11.05 37.80 -17.49
N SER A 325 11.77 36.78 -17.00
CA SER A 325 11.72 36.44 -15.57
C SER A 325 12.27 37.58 -14.68
N GLN A 326 13.23 38.38 -15.16
CA GLN A 326 13.69 39.59 -14.45
C GLN A 326 12.60 40.65 -14.29
N LYS A 327 11.60 40.66 -15.19
CA LYS A 327 10.46 41.57 -15.17
C LYS A 327 9.24 40.98 -14.44
N LEU A 328 9.35 39.75 -13.92
CA LEU A 328 8.25 39.00 -13.29
C LEU A 328 7.02 38.90 -14.21
N GLU A 329 7.24 38.74 -15.51
CA GLU A 329 6.17 38.52 -16.48
C GLU A 329 5.47 37.17 -16.27
N SER A 330 4.24 37.07 -16.78
CA SER A 330 3.45 35.83 -16.72
C SER A 330 4.13 34.70 -17.49
N PRO A 331 4.12 33.44 -16.97
CA PRO A 331 4.71 32.29 -17.67
C PRO A 331 4.07 32.04 -19.05
N PHE A 332 2.80 32.40 -19.24
CA PHE A 332 2.08 32.25 -20.51
C PHE A 332 2.57 33.21 -21.62
N SER A 333 3.40 34.19 -21.29
CA SER A 333 3.95 35.15 -22.25
C SER A 333 5.14 34.61 -23.05
N ILE A 334 5.68 33.45 -22.68
CA ILE A 334 6.89 32.85 -23.25
C ILE A 334 6.51 31.55 -23.94
N LYS A 335 7.08 31.31 -25.12
CA LYS A 335 6.85 30.07 -25.87
C LYS A 335 8.03 29.13 -25.68
N VAL A 336 7.91 28.23 -24.70
CA VAL A 336 8.81 27.08 -24.55
C VAL A 336 8.16 25.87 -25.24
N PRO A 337 8.93 25.00 -25.93
CA PRO A 337 8.39 23.76 -26.48
C PRO A 337 7.95 22.82 -25.35
N ILE A 338 6.66 22.44 -25.37
CA ILE A 338 6.05 21.56 -24.36
C ILE A 338 5.47 20.30 -25.01
N VAL A 339 5.20 19.28 -24.20
CA VAL A 339 4.58 18.01 -24.63
C VAL A 339 3.27 18.24 -25.37
N ALA A 340 2.43 19.19 -24.93
CA ALA A 340 1.16 19.51 -25.57
C ALA A 340 1.27 19.75 -27.09
N GLN A 341 2.40 20.33 -27.53
CA GLN A 341 2.66 20.65 -28.94
C GLN A 341 3.00 19.42 -29.78
N LYS A 342 3.37 18.30 -29.14
CA LYS A 342 3.74 17.03 -29.80
C LYS A 342 2.58 16.03 -29.88
N LEU A 343 1.52 16.24 -29.09
CA LEU A 343 0.36 15.35 -29.02
C LEU A 343 -0.33 15.19 -30.39
N GLY A 344 -0.79 13.97 -30.68
CA GLY A 344 -1.42 13.63 -31.96
C GLY A 344 -0.43 13.41 -33.12
N SER A 345 0.87 13.57 -32.88
CA SER A 345 1.93 13.24 -33.83
C SER A 345 2.72 12.00 -33.37
N LYS A 346 3.57 11.45 -34.25
CA LYS A 346 4.48 10.36 -33.86
C LYS A 346 5.51 10.77 -32.81
N GLU A 347 5.81 12.07 -32.72
CA GLU A 347 6.77 12.63 -31.77
C GLU A 347 6.21 12.69 -30.34
N GLN A 348 4.93 12.37 -30.12
CA GLN A 348 4.43 12.21 -28.75
C GLN A 348 5.15 11.08 -28.01
N TYR A 349 5.70 10.10 -28.74
CA TYR A 349 6.32 8.91 -28.19
C TYR A 349 7.82 9.03 -27.86
N SER A 350 8.50 10.08 -28.35
CA SER A 350 9.95 10.21 -28.31
C SER A 350 10.42 11.64 -28.50
N GLY A 351 11.68 11.93 -28.20
CA GLY A 351 12.28 13.26 -28.28
C GLY A 351 11.86 14.17 -27.13
N LEU A 352 11.58 13.64 -25.95
CA LEU A 352 11.32 14.41 -24.74
C LEU A 352 12.65 14.79 -24.08
N ASN A 353 13.29 15.85 -24.58
CA ASN A 353 14.62 16.23 -24.12
C ASN A 353 14.62 16.73 -22.65
N PHE A 354 15.82 17.01 -22.15
CA PHE A 354 16.07 17.53 -20.82
C PHE A 354 17.16 18.61 -20.86
N THR A 355 17.18 19.50 -19.87
CA THR A 355 18.11 20.64 -19.82
C THR A 355 19.40 20.36 -19.05
N HIS A 356 19.35 19.52 -18.02
CA HIS A 356 20.49 19.25 -17.14
C HIS A 356 20.79 17.75 -17.06
N ASP A 357 22.03 17.37 -17.30
CA ASP A 357 22.50 16.00 -17.15
C ASP A 357 22.82 15.69 -15.68
N THR A 358 22.80 14.40 -15.33
CA THR A 358 23.18 13.89 -14.01
C THR A 358 24.23 12.79 -14.16
N GLN A 359 25.04 12.58 -13.11
CA GLN A 359 25.99 11.46 -13.10
C GLN A 359 25.27 10.12 -12.95
N ALA A 360 24.25 10.07 -12.10
CA ALA A 360 23.35 8.96 -11.90
C ALA A 360 21.98 9.49 -11.49
N PHE A 361 20.89 8.97 -12.08
CA PHE A 361 19.53 9.41 -11.73
C PHE A 361 19.18 9.21 -10.24
N ASP A 362 19.85 8.28 -9.56
CA ASP A 362 19.55 7.94 -8.17
C ASP A 362 20.65 8.35 -7.17
N GLN A 363 21.61 9.21 -7.51
CA GLN A 363 22.83 9.51 -6.71
C GLN A 363 22.58 9.90 -5.22
N GLY A 364 21.37 10.35 -4.88
CA GLY A 364 20.99 10.79 -3.54
C GLY A 364 20.93 9.70 -2.45
N PRO A 365 20.70 10.10 -1.19
CA PRO A 365 20.55 9.18 -0.07
C PRO A 365 19.34 8.25 -0.30
N LYS A 366 19.58 6.94 -0.22
CA LYS A 366 18.59 5.90 -0.56
C LYS A 366 17.48 5.72 0.48
N THR A 367 17.69 6.23 1.69
CA THR A 367 16.74 6.16 2.80
C THR A 367 16.77 7.46 3.57
N SER A 368 15.60 7.96 3.94
CA SER A 368 15.49 9.20 4.71
C SER A 368 15.91 8.95 6.16
N LYS A 369 16.60 9.93 6.75
CA LYS A 369 16.99 9.87 8.17
C LYS A 369 15.77 9.73 9.10
N TYR A 370 14.63 10.26 8.67
CA TYR A 370 13.36 10.16 9.41
C TYR A 370 12.92 8.72 9.69
N VAL A 371 13.16 7.79 8.75
CA VAL A 371 12.80 6.37 8.90
C VAL A 371 13.76 5.64 9.83
N GLU A 372 15.03 6.06 9.89
CA GLU A 372 16.04 5.46 10.77
C GLU A 372 15.84 5.85 12.24
N LEU A 373 15.28 7.04 12.51
CA LEU A 373 15.04 7.53 13.86
C LEU A 373 13.80 6.84 14.46
N GLN A 374 13.97 6.16 15.59
CA GLN A 374 12.89 5.41 16.22
C GLN A 374 11.98 6.28 17.10
N SER A 375 12.56 7.18 17.90
CA SER A 375 11.81 7.97 18.86
C SER A 375 11.39 9.34 18.30
N MET A 376 10.23 9.82 18.72
CA MET A 376 9.75 11.17 18.36
C MET A 376 10.66 12.27 18.93
N GLU A 377 11.23 12.03 20.11
CA GLU A 377 12.17 12.95 20.75
C GLU A 377 13.44 13.13 19.92
N GLU A 378 14.05 12.04 19.44
CA GLU A 378 15.21 12.11 18.53
C GLU A 378 14.86 12.79 17.21
N LYS A 379 13.67 12.53 16.66
CA LYS A 379 13.19 13.20 15.43
C LYS A 379 13.15 14.71 15.60
N ILE A 380 12.56 15.20 16.70
CA ILE A 380 12.49 16.64 16.96
C ILE A 380 13.87 17.23 17.26
N LYS A 381 14.70 16.58 18.09
CA LYS A 381 16.06 17.07 18.37
C LYS A 381 16.90 17.15 17.09
N THR A 382 16.79 16.15 16.21
CA THR A 382 17.48 16.14 14.92
C THR A 382 16.97 17.23 13.99
N GLN A 383 15.64 17.40 13.91
CA GLN A 383 15.02 18.49 13.17
C GLN A 383 15.49 19.85 13.68
N ALA A 384 15.44 20.10 14.98
CA ALA A 384 15.86 21.36 15.59
C ALA A 384 17.36 21.63 15.36
N ARG A 385 18.21 20.60 15.46
CA ARG A 385 19.64 20.70 15.14
C ARG A 385 19.88 21.04 13.68
N LEU A 386 19.08 20.50 12.76
CA LEU A 386 19.17 20.82 11.33
C LEU A 386 18.73 22.26 11.07
N GLN A 387 17.62 22.70 11.66
CA GLN A 387 17.13 24.07 11.56
C GLN A 387 18.17 25.08 12.04
N GLN A 388 18.90 24.79 13.13
CA GLN A 388 19.99 25.65 13.62
C GLN A 388 21.11 25.86 12.58
N LYS A 389 21.34 24.89 11.70
CA LYS A 389 22.41 24.96 10.70
C LYS A 389 21.99 25.73 9.45
N ILE A 390 20.69 25.88 9.20
CA ILE A 390 20.16 26.44 7.95
C ILE A 390 19.88 27.92 8.15
N LYS A 391 20.61 28.77 7.42
CA LYS A 391 20.49 30.24 7.50
C LYS A 391 19.09 30.75 7.15
N ALA A 392 18.39 30.08 6.24
CA ALA A 392 17.06 30.48 5.78
C ALA A 392 15.94 30.19 6.79
N ILE A 393 16.22 29.48 7.89
CA ILE A 393 15.21 29.04 8.85
C ILE A 393 15.36 29.83 10.15
N ASP A 394 14.30 30.51 10.57
CA ASP A 394 14.17 30.92 11.97
C ASP A 394 13.80 29.70 12.82
N GLN A 395 14.78 29.20 13.56
CA GLN A 395 14.62 28.02 14.40
C GLN A 395 13.50 28.19 15.43
N LYS A 396 13.35 29.38 16.03
CA LYS A 396 12.33 29.58 17.08
C LYS A 396 10.95 29.54 16.46
N ASP A 397 10.69 30.35 15.44
CA ASP A 397 9.40 30.37 14.74
C ASP A 397 9.01 28.97 14.23
N ALA A 398 9.95 28.23 13.65
CA ALA A 398 9.69 26.88 13.15
C ALA A 398 9.30 25.90 14.26
N LEU A 399 10.00 25.92 15.41
CA LEU A 399 9.67 25.06 16.55
C LEU A 399 8.36 25.45 17.21
N GLU A 400 8.06 26.74 17.32
CA GLU A 400 6.79 27.24 17.85
C GLU A 400 5.62 26.76 16.99
N LYS A 401 5.74 26.84 15.66
CA LYS A 401 4.74 26.32 14.72
C LYS A 401 4.52 24.81 14.90
N VAL A 402 5.58 24.02 15.08
CA VAL A 402 5.45 22.57 15.36
C VAL A 402 4.70 22.32 16.66
N LEU A 403 4.99 23.07 17.73
CA LEU A 403 4.30 22.93 19.00
C LEU A 403 2.82 23.29 18.91
N VAL A 404 2.48 24.36 18.18
CA VAL A 404 1.09 24.83 18.03
C VAL A 404 0.27 23.93 17.11
N SER A 405 0.84 23.43 16.02
CA SER A 405 0.12 22.65 15.01
C SER A 405 0.01 21.16 15.35
N HIS A 406 0.99 20.59 16.07
CA HIS A 406 1.01 19.15 16.35
C HIS A 406 0.90 18.85 17.85
N PHE A 407 1.83 19.33 18.67
CA PHE A 407 1.91 18.91 20.07
C PHE A 407 0.74 19.39 20.92
N LEU A 408 0.38 20.67 20.85
CA LEU A 408 -0.72 21.23 21.65
C LEU A 408 -2.07 20.58 21.29
N PRO A 409 -2.44 20.43 20.00
CA PRO A 409 -3.62 19.67 19.61
C PRO A 409 -3.61 18.23 20.10
N ASP A 410 -2.48 17.53 20.03
CA ASP A 410 -2.38 16.14 20.49
C ASP A 410 -2.51 16.03 22.02
N ILE A 411 -1.82 16.88 22.79
CA ILE A 411 -1.87 16.87 24.26
C ILE A 411 -3.29 17.16 24.74
N ILE A 412 -3.90 18.26 24.25
CA ILE A 412 -5.25 18.68 24.67
C ILE A 412 -6.29 17.70 24.15
N GLY A 413 -6.16 17.25 22.89
CA GLY A 413 -7.05 16.31 22.24
C GLY A 413 -7.05 14.96 22.96
N ASN A 414 -5.88 14.40 23.26
CA ASN A 414 -5.74 13.14 23.98
C ASN A 414 -6.24 13.24 25.42
N THR A 415 -6.01 14.36 26.10
CA THR A 415 -6.55 14.60 27.47
C THR A 415 -8.08 14.62 27.44
N ARG A 416 -8.69 15.37 26.52
CA ARG A 416 -10.16 15.39 26.34
C ARG A 416 -10.72 14.03 25.96
N ALA A 417 -10.04 13.31 25.07
CA ALA A 417 -10.43 11.97 24.64
C ALA A 417 -10.36 10.98 25.80
N PHE A 418 -9.32 11.06 26.65
CA PHE A 418 -9.17 10.23 27.85
C PHE A 418 -10.35 10.42 28.80
N SER A 419 -10.75 11.66 29.09
CA SER A 419 -11.87 11.97 29.99
C SER A 419 -13.24 11.54 29.45
N ARG A 420 -13.37 11.36 28.12
CA ARG A 420 -14.62 10.96 27.44
C ARG A 420 -14.58 9.54 26.89
N GLN A 421 -13.55 8.78 27.20
CA GLN A 421 -13.27 7.52 26.52
C GLN A 421 -14.33 6.46 26.76
N THR A 422 -14.35 5.48 25.85
CA THR A 422 -15.10 4.24 26.07
C THR A 422 -14.15 3.15 26.58
N PHE A 423 -14.72 2.08 27.11
CA PHE A 423 -13.96 0.97 27.64
C PHE A 423 -14.19 -0.25 26.78
N ARG A 424 -13.17 -1.09 26.59
CA ARG A 424 -13.31 -2.33 25.82
C ARG A 424 -12.90 -3.54 26.64
N CYS A 425 -13.58 -4.66 26.45
CA CYS A 425 -13.10 -5.92 26.97
C CYS A 425 -11.90 -6.41 26.14
N SER A 426 -10.82 -6.81 26.81
CA SER A 426 -9.61 -7.37 26.17
C SER A 426 -9.88 -8.68 25.42
N THR A 427 -10.82 -9.51 25.91
CA THR A 427 -11.12 -10.83 25.35
C THR A 427 -12.14 -10.74 24.21
N CYS A 428 -13.32 -10.16 24.45
CA CYS A 428 -14.43 -10.18 23.48
C CYS A 428 -14.62 -8.87 22.70
N ASN A 429 -13.80 -7.85 22.94
CA ASN A 429 -13.89 -6.52 22.32
C ASN A 429 -15.25 -5.81 22.45
N THR A 430 -16.11 -6.24 23.37
CA THR A 430 -17.36 -5.52 23.67
C THR A 430 -17.02 -4.14 24.23
N LYS A 431 -17.65 -3.10 23.66
CA LYS A 431 -17.46 -1.71 24.04
C LYS A 431 -18.51 -1.29 25.06
N TYR A 432 -18.07 -0.58 26.09
CA TYR A 432 -18.90 -0.03 27.15
C TYR A 432 -18.67 1.47 27.25
N ARG A 433 -19.76 2.24 27.36
CA ARG A 433 -19.66 3.70 27.62
C ARG A 433 -19.16 4.00 29.03
N ARG A 434 -19.47 3.14 30.00
CA ARG A 434 -19.05 3.23 31.41
C ARG A 434 -18.62 1.85 31.88
N ILE A 435 -17.67 1.78 32.80
CA ILE A 435 -17.26 0.50 33.40
C ILE A 435 -18.46 -0.09 34.16
N PRO A 436 -18.86 -1.35 33.89
CA PRO A 436 -19.86 -2.06 34.69
C PRO A 436 -19.43 -2.13 36.16
N LEU A 437 -20.37 -1.97 37.09
CA LEU A 437 -20.09 -2.01 38.54
C LEU A 437 -19.40 -3.30 39.00
N ALA A 438 -19.62 -4.42 38.29
CA ALA A 438 -18.95 -5.68 38.54
C ALA A 438 -17.45 -5.68 38.23
N GLY A 439 -16.90 -4.61 37.62
CA GLY A 439 -15.49 -4.50 37.22
C GLY A 439 -15.05 -5.46 36.10
N LYS A 440 -15.97 -6.29 35.60
CA LYS A 440 -15.73 -7.33 34.59
C LYS A 440 -16.69 -7.15 33.42
N CYS A 441 -16.31 -7.71 32.28
CA CYS A 441 -17.17 -7.73 31.09
C CYS A 441 -18.46 -8.53 31.38
N THR A 442 -19.61 -7.90 31.15
CA THR A 442 -20.93 -8.53 31.34
C THR A 442 -21.23 -9.67 30.36
N LYS A 443 -20.48 -9.79 29.26
CA LYS A 443 -20.66 -10.86 28.26
C LYS A 443 -19.75 -12.07 28.45
N CYS A 444 -18.49 -11.86 28.85
CA CYS A 444 -17.48 -12.93 28.89
C CYS A 444 -16.69 -13.00 30.19
N GLY A 445 -16.96 -12.14 31.17
CA GLY A 445 -16.22 -12.08 32.44
C GLY A 445 -14.79 -11.54 32.34
N GLY A 446 -14.27 -11.25 31.14
CA GLY A 446 -12.92 -10.77 30.92
C GLY A 446 -12.66 -9.33 31.42
N HIS A 447 -11.38 -8.96 31.48
CA HIS A 447 -10.93 -7.65 31.95
C HIS A 447 -11.27 -6.53 30.97
N ILE A 448 -11.70 -5.41 31.53
CA ILE A 448 -12.01 -4.18 30.82
C ILE A 448 -10.81 -3.25 30.87
N ILE A 449 -10.40 -2.76 29.70
CA ILE A 449 -9.25 -1.88 29.54
C ILE A 449 -9.68 -0.52 28.97
N LEU A 450 -8.88 0.51 29.27
CA LEU A 450 -9.00 1.84 28.70
C LEU A 450 -8.70 1.80 27.19
N THR A 451 -9.41 2.61 26.41
CA THR A 451 -9.09 2.77 24.98
C THR A 451 -7.96 3.75 24.75
N VAL A 452 -7.81 4.75 25.63
CA VAL A 452 -6.72 5.71 25.62
C VAL A 452 -5.90 5.51 26.89
N ALA A 453 -4.63 5.13 26.73
CA ALA A 453 -3.75 4.88 27.87
C ALA A 453 -3.18 6.19 28.42
N HIS A 454 -3.02 6.27 29.74
CA HIS A 454 -2.42 7.42 30.43
C HIS A 454 -1.08 7.86 29.83
N GLY A 455 -0.17 6.91 29.58
CA GLY A 455 1.15 7.20 29.03
C GLY A 455 1.14 7.86 27.63
N SER A 456 0.07 7.69 26.85
CA SER A 456 -0.06 8.37 25.56
C SER A 456 -0.25 9.88 25.68
N VAL A 457 -0.83 10.34 26.79
CA VAL A 457 -1.07 11.77 27.07
C VAL A 457 0.21 12.42 27.60
N ILE A 458 0.89 11.79 28.57
CA ILE A 458 2.08 12.35 29.23
C ILE A 458 3.29 12.44 28.30
N LYS A 459 3.48 11.45 27.41
CA LYS A 459 4.70 11.37 26.58
C LYS A 459 4.98 12.65 25.79
N TYR A 460 3.95 13.25 25.20
CA TYR A 460 4.10 14.47 24.39
C TYR A 460 4.29 15.73 25.25
N LEU A 461 3.72 15.75 26.46
CA LEU A 461 3.84 16.87 27.39
C LEU A 461 5.30 17.09 27.79
N GLU A 462 6.01 16.01 28.17
CA GLU A 462 7.41 16.12 28.60
C GLU A 462 8.33 16.57 27.46
N ILE A 463 8.12 16.04 26.26
CA ILE A 463 8.86 16.47 25.06
C ILE A 463 8.61 17.96 24.78
N ALA A 464 7.35 18.43 24.84
CA ALA A 464 7.02 19.83 24.62
C ALA A 464 7.68 20.76 25.67
N LYS A 465 7.65 20.36 26.96
CA LYS A 465 8.32 21.09 28.05
C LYS A 465 9.84 21.18 27.86
N GLN A 466 10.45 20.11 27.37
CA GLN A 466 11.88 20.11 27.08
C GLN A 466 12.21 21.08 25.94
N ILE A 467 11.48 21.02 24.83
CA ILE A 467 11.70 21.91 23.67
C ILE A 467 11.55 23.38 24.05
N ILE A 468 10.51 23.75 24.80
CA ILE A 468 10.29 25.13 25.24
C ILE A 468 11.46 25.66 26.07
N ARG A 469 11.99 24.81 26.97
CA ARG A 469 13.11 25.15 27.85
C ARG A 469 14.42 25.27 27.07
N ASP A 470 14.75 24.25 26.28
CA ASP A 470 16.03 24.14 25.56
C ASP A 470 16.19 25.27 24.53
N TYR A 471 15.10 25.65 23.85
CA TYR A 471 15.13 26.65 22.77
C TYR A 471 14.62 28.04 23.19
N LYS A 472 14.26 28.23 24.46
CA LYS A 472 13.77 29.50 25.01
C LYS A 472 12.68 30.11 24.11
N LEU A 473 11.61 29.34 23.92
CA LEU A 473 10.43 29.73 23.13
C LEU A 473 9.56 30.73 23.90
N SER A 474 8.53 31.27 23.24
CA SER A 474 7.66 32.31 23.82
C SER A 474 7.00 31.93 25.13
N ASP A 475 6.85 32.94 26.01
CA ASP A 475 6.20 32.78 27.32
C ASP A 475 4.74 32.32 27.19
N TYR A 476 4.06 32.69 26.11
CA TYR A 476 2.71 32.22 25.82
C TYR A 476 2.65 30.69 25.71
N LEU A 477 3.57 30.08 24.94
CA LEU A 477 3.60 28.62 24.78
C LEU A 477 4.00 27.93 26.09
N ARG A 478 4.93 28.52 26.82
CA ARG A 478 5.31 28.05 28.16
C ARG A 478 4.10 27.99 29.08
N GLN A 479 3.37 29.10 29.23
CA GLN A 479 2.18 29.18 30.09
C GLN A 479 1.09 28.21 29.63
N ARG A 480 0.91 28.04 28.31
CA ARG A 480 -0.10 27.15 27.74
C ARG A 480 0.21 25.68 28.03
N ILE A 481 1.47 25.28 27.97
CA ILE A 481 1.90 23.93 28.35
C ILE A 481 1.81 23.71 29.86
N GLU A 482 2.21 24.69 30.68
CA GLU A 482 2.03 24.63 32.14
C GLU A 482 0.55 24.49 32.54
N LEU A 483 -0.36 25.16 31.82
CA LEU A 483 -1.81 25.00 32.02
C LEU A 483 -2.28 23.59 31.64
N ALA A 484 -1.84 23.07 30.48
CA ALA A 484 -2.17 21.73 30.03
C ALA A 484 -1.66 20.66 31.01
N GLU A 485 -0.46 20.85 31.57
CA GLU A 485 0.10 20.01 32.62
C GLU A 485 -0.76 20.00 33.88
N LYS A 486 -1.20 21.18 34.35
CA LYS A 486 -2.11 21.27 35.50
C LYS A 486 -3.45 20.55 35.25
N GLU A 487 -4.02 20.69 34.04
CA GLU A 487 -5.25 19.99 33.65
C GLU A 487 -5.05 18.47 33.66
N ILE A 488 -3.96 17.99 33.06
CA ILE A 488 -3.56 16.59 33.05
C ILE A 488 -3.41 16.07 34.49
N ASN A 489 -2.62 16.75 35.32
CA ASN A 489 -2.39 16.34 36.71
C ASN A 489 -3.67 16.34 37.55
N SER A 490 -4.61 17.26 37.27
CA SER A 490 -5.92 17.26 37.92
C SER A 490 -6.79 16.07 37.51
N VAL A 491 -6.70 15.61 36.25
CA VAL A 491 -7.44 14.43 35.76
C VAL A 491 -6.84 13.13 36.28
N PHE A 492 -5.51 13.08 36.42
CA PHE A 492 -4.77 11.88 36.78
C PHE A 492 -4.35 11.80 38.26
N GLN A 493 -4.97 12.58 39.15
CA GLN A 493 -4.62 12.60 40.58
C GLN A 493 -4.41 11.18 41.13
N ASN A 494 -3.17 10.89 41.49
CA ASN A 494 -2.75 9.61 42.05
C ASN A 494 -3.36 9.45 43.45
N GLU A 495 -4.33 8.54 43.62
CA GLU A 495 -4.70 8.04 44.95
C GLU A 495 -3.63 7.10 45.56
N LYS A 496 -2.61 6.71 44.79
CA LYS A 496 -1.49 5.92 45.30
C LYS A 496 -0.44 6.85 45.93
N ARG A 497 -0.21 6.68 47.24
CA ARG A 497 0.88 7.31 48.01
C ARG A 497 2.16 7.35 47.18
N GLU A 498 2.64 8.55 46.88
CA GLU A 498 3.95 8.75 46.27
C GLU A 498 5.03 8.25 47.22
N GLN A 499 5.88 7.35 46.73
CA GLN A 499 7.11 6.97 47.43
C GLN A 499 8.09 8.13 47.32
N LYS A 500 8.13 8.97 48.34
CA LYS A 500 9.06 10.10 48.42
C LYS A 500 10.50 9.63 48.41
N SER A 501 11.35 10.35 47.69
CA SER A 501 12.79 10.06 47.70
C SER A 501 13.41 10.56 49.00
N LEU A 502 14.45 9.89 49.51
CA LEU A 502 15.16 10.29 50.73
C LEU A 502 15.74 11.72 50.65
N PHE A 503 16.00 12.23 49.45
CA PHE A 503 16.49 13.60 49.22
C PHE A 503 15.43 14.69 49.43
N GLU A 504 14.15 14.33 49.50
CA GLU A 504 13.06 15.28 49.79
C GLU A 504 12.84 15.49 51.30
N TYR A 505 13.59 14.76 52.14
CA TYR A 505 13.53 14.82 53.61
C TYR A 505 14.78 15.45 54.25
N VAL A 506 15.77 15.87 53.46
CA VAL A 506 17.03 16.46 53.94
C VAL A 506 17.05 17.96 53.67
#